data_AF-A0A7S1GAN9-F1
#
_entry.id   AF-A0A7S1GAN9-F1
#
_cell.length_a   1.000
_cell.length_b   1.000
_cell.length_c   1.000
_cell.angle_alpha   90.00
_cell.angle_beta   90.00
_cell.angle_gamma   90.00
#
_symmetry.space_group_name_H-M   'P 1'
#
loop_
_entity.id
_entity.type
_entity.pdbx_description
1 polymer ?
#
loop_
_entity_poly.entity_id
_entity_poly.type
_entity_poly.pdbx_seq_one_letter_code
_entity_poly.pdbx_strand_id
1 'polypeptide(L)'
;MVAEARVWIEAVTGSPLANPDDLHASLMDGVALCQLINAIAPGSVKKINESKMVFKQRENVSNYLKACRAFGQREFELFGTGDLFEGTGMRQVVTQIHSLGRTVQDKLPDFEPKLGIKVTKGEKHE
;
A
#
# COMPACT_ATOMS: atom_id res chain seq x y z
N MET A 1 7.00 7.39 10.46
CA MET A 1 5.87 7.12 9.55
C MET A 1 6.30 6.78 8.12
N VAL A 2 6.95 7.69 7.38
CA VAL A 2 7.38 7.44 5.97
C VAL A 2 8.41 6.31 5.88
N ALA A 3 9.47 6.38 6.70
CA ALA A 3 10.51 5.35 6.72
C ALA A 3 9.96 3.96 7.08
N GLU A 4 9.05 3.89 8.05
CA GLU A 4 8.39 2.63 8.44
C GLU A 4 7.54 2.05 7.29
N ALA A 5 6.81 2.89 6.57
CA ALA A 5 6.05 2.46 5.40
C ALA A 5 6.99 1.90 4.32
N ARG A 6 8.10 2.60 4.02
CA ARG A 6 9.13 2.11 3.09
C ARG A 6 9.68 0.75 3.51
N VAL A 7 10.19 0.66 4.73
CA VAL A 7 10.82 -0.57 5.27
C VAL A 7 9.83 -1.73 5.26
N TRP A 8 8.57 -1.48 5.62
CA TRP A 8 7.55 -2.52 5.58
C TRP A 8 7.25 -2.99 4.15
N ILE A 9 7.15 -2.07 3.19
CA ILE A 9 6.95 -2.45 1.79
C ILE A 9 8.08 -3.35 1.32
N GLU A 10 9.33 -2.95 1.54
CA GLU A 10 10.52 -3.71 1.11
C GLU A 10 10.58 -5.09 1.77
N ALA A 11 10.23 -5.18 3.05
CA ALA A 11 10.23 -6.43 3.79
C ALA A 11 9.10 -7.38 3.34
N VAL A 12 7.92 -6.85 2.99
CA VAL A 12 6.80 -7.65 2.47
C VAL A 12 7.05 -8.10 1.02
N THR A 13 7.58 -7.22 0.17
CA THR A 13 7.87 -7.56 -1.23
C THR A 13 9.17 -8.35 -1.40
N GLY A 14 10.03 -8.35 -0.38
CA GLY A 14 11.35 -8.99 -0.41
C GLY A 14 12.34 -8.29 -1.35
N SER A 15 12.09 -7.05 -1.74
CA SER A 15 12.94 -6.28 -2.67
C SER A 15 13.03 -4.81 -2.26
N PRO A 16 14.21 -4.18 -2.38
CA PRO A 16 14.37 -2.76 -2.09
C PRO A 16 13.57 -1.90 -3.07
N LEU A 17 13.07 -0.75 -2.62
CA LEU A 17 12.46 0.22 -3.51
C LEU A 17 13.50 0.88 -4.42
N ALA A 18 13.09 1.26 -5.62
CA ALA A 18 13.98 1.82 -6.64
C ALA A 18 14.66 3.13 -6.19
N ASN A 19 13.98 3.95 -5.39
CA ASN A 19 14.48 5.22 -4.86
C ASN A 19 14.26 5.26 -3.33
N PRO A 20 15.18 4.72 -2.52
CA PRO A 20 14.98 4.60 -1.07
C PRO A 20 14.79 5.94 -0.34
N ASP A 21 15.39 7.01 -0.86
CA ASP A 21 15.30 8.37 -0.32
C ASP A 21 14.06 9.14 -0.83
N ASP A 22 13.38 8.62 -1.86
CA ASP A 22 12.18 9.21 -2.45
C ASP A 22 11.07 8.16 -2.59
N LEU A 23 10.24 8.08 -1.55
CA LEU A 23 9.11 7.16 -1.52
C LEU A 23 8.09 7.48 -2.62
N HIS A 24 7.93 8.75 -3.01
CA HIS A 24 7.00 9.11 -4.08
C HIS A 24 7.50 8.53 -5.41
N ALA A 25 8.75 8.80 -5.78
CA ALA A 25 9.34 8.26 -7.01
C ALA A 25 9.32 6.72 -7.06
N SER A 26 9.48 6.07 -5.90
CA SER A 26 9.42 4.61 -5.78
C SER A 26 8.04 3.99 -5.94
N LEU A 27 6.96 4.74 -5.67
CA LEU A 27 5.59 4.22 -5.69
C LEU A 27 4.77 4.74 -6.89
N MET A 28 5.21 5.82 -7.53
CA MET A 28 4.46 6.54 -8.55
C MET A 28 4.04 5.67 -9.75
N ASP A 29 4.85 4.68 -10.13
CA ASP A 29 4.53 3.76 -11.23
C ASP A 29 3.51 2.66 -10.86
N GLY A 30 3.18 2.54 -9.56
CA GLY A 30 2.26 1.58 -9.00
C GLY A 30 2.78 0.12 -8.97
N VAL A 31 3.99 -0.15 -9.43
CA VAL A 31 4.54 -1.52 -9.51
C VAL A 31 4.75 -2.08 -8.10
N ALA A 32 5.49 -1.35 -7.26
CA ALA A 32 5.76 -1.75 -5.88
C ALA A 32 4.47 -1.91 -5.06
N LEU A 33 3.46 -1.07 -5.30
CA LEU A 33 2.15 -1.19 -4.66
C LEU A 33 1.40 -2.46 -5.09
N CYS A 34 1.42 -2.80 -6.38
CA CYS A 34 0.81 -4.04 -6.86
C CYS A 34 1.54 -5.27 -6.31
N GLN A 35 2.87 -5.22 -6.23
CA GLN A 35 3.67 -6.29 -5.62
C GLN A 35 3.35 -6.46 -4.14
N LEU A 36 3.22 -5.34 -3.40
CA LEU A 36 2.86 -5.34 -1.98
C LEU A 36 1.55 -6.08 -1.73
N ILE A 37 0.47 -5.71 -2.42
CA ILE A 37 -0.83 -6.34 -2.20
C ILE A 37 -0.86 -7.80 -2.68
N ASN A 38 -0.07 -8.15 -3.72
CA ASN A 38 0.05 -9.54 -4.17
C ASN A 38 0.85 -10.41 -3.20
N ALA A 39 1.84 -9.86 -2.50
CA ALA A 39 2.57 -10.57 -1.45
C ALA A 39 1.68 -10.85 -0.21
N ILE A 40 0.80 -9.90 0.12
CA ILE A 40 -0.18 -10.03 1.21
C ILE A 40 -1.33 -10.98 0.84
N ALA A 41 -1.90 -10.80 -0.36
CA ALA A 41 -3.05 -11.53 -0.86
C ALA A 41 -2.76 -11.99 -2.30
N PRO A 42 -2.20 -13.19 -2.49
CA PRO A 42 -1.80 -13.71 -3.78
C PRO A 42 -2.90 -13.64 -4.84
N GLY A 43 -2.56 -13.13 -6.04
CA GLY A 43 -3.47 -13.03 -7.17
C GLY A 43 -4.39 -11.80 -7.18
N SER A 44 -4.23 -10.88 -6.23
CA SER A 44 -5.01 -9.63 -6.13
C SER A 44 -4.93 -8.75 -7.38
N VAL A 45 -3.73 -8.60 -7.94
CA VAL A 45 -3.45 -7.88 -9.19
C VAL A 45 -2.87 -8.88 -10.19
N LYS A 46 -3.65 -9.23 -11.21
CA LYS A 46 -3.28 -10.27 -12.20
C LYS A 46 -2.13 -9.86 -13.13
N LYS A 47 -2.06 -8.57 -13.49
CA LYS A 47 -1.08 -8.03 -14.41
C LYS A 47 -0.52 -6.73 -13.87
N ILE A 48 0.79 -6.69 -13.69
CA ILE A 48 1.54 -5.50 -13.30
C ILE A 48 2.22 -4.97 -14.57
N ASN A 49 2.01 -3.69 -14.88
CA ASN A 49 2.60 -3.08 -16.07
C ASN A 49 3.94 -2.40 -15.72
N GLU A 50 5.03 -2.77 -16.37
CA GLU A 50 6.35 -2.14 -16.17
C GLU A 50 6.67 -1.06 -17.22
N SER A 51 5.69 -0.71 -18.05
CA SER A 51 5.85 0.31 -19.09
C SER A 51 6.01 1.71 -18.49
N LYS A 52 6.90 2.52 -19.09
CA LYS A 52 7.04 3.95 -18.77
C LYS A 52 5.86 4.82 -19.22
N MET A 53 4.86 4.24 -19.88
CA MET A 53 3.67 4.96 -20.31
C MET A 53 2.79 5.35 -19.12
N VAL A 54 2.49 6.64 -18.98
CA VAL A 54 1.74 7.23 -17.85
C VAL A 54 0.39 6.52 -17.60
N PHE A 55 -0.35 6.17 -18.65
CA PHE A 55 -1.65 5.51 -18.46
C PHE A 55 -1.51 4.09 -17.88
N LYS A 56 -0.38 3.40 -18.13
CA LYS A 56 -0.07 2.09 -17.55
C LYS A 56 0.32 2.19 -16.08
N GLN A 57 1.05 3.23 -15.72
CA GLN A 57 1.37 3.53 -14.32
C GLN A 57 0.09 3.83 -13.53
N ARG A 58 -0.78 4.69 -14.05
CA ARG A 58 -2.09 4.98 -13.44
C ARG A 58 -2.99 3.74 -13.35
N GLU A 59 -2.95 2.85 -14.35
CA GLU A 59 -3.65 1.56 -14.33
C GLU A 59 -3.17 0.68 -13.17
N ASN A 60 -1.86 0.59 -12.92
CA ASN A 60 -1.32 -0.15 -11.77
C ASN A 60 -1.84 0.41 -10.44
N VAL A 61 -1.78 1.72 -10.25
CA VAL A 61 -2.27 2.36 -9.01
C VAL A 61 -3.78 2.09 -8.84
N SER A 62 -4.57 2.19 -9.91
CA SER A 62 -5.99 1.85 -9.88
C SER A 62 -6.23 0.39 -9.48
N ASN A 63 -5.44 -0.55 -10.02
CA ASN A 63 -5.55 -1.97 -9.70
C ASN A 63 -5.18 -2.26 -8.25
N TYR A 64 -4.11 -1.64 -7.72
CA TYR A 64 -3.76 -1.70 -6.30
C TYR A 64 -4.91 -1.22 -5.41
N LEU A 65 -5.48 -0.04 -5.69
CA LEU A 65 -6.58 0.51 -4.89
C LEU A 65 -7.83 -0.38 -4.94
N LYS A 66 -8.14 -1.01 -6.09
CA LYS A 66 -9.22 -1.99 -6.20
C LYS A 66 -8.94 -3.25 -5.37
N ALA A 67 -7.71 -3.74 -5.40
CA ALA A 67 -7.27 -4.87 -4.60
C ALA A 67 -7.36 -4.58 -3.09
N CYS A 68 -6.94 -3.39 -2.64
CA CYS A 68 -7.10 -2.95 -1.25
C CYS A 68 -8.56 -2.92 -0.79
N ARG A 69 -9.49 -2.45 -1.63
CA ARG A 69 -10.94 -2.52 -1.34
C ARG A 69 -11.40 -3.96 -1.16
N ALA A 70 -11.05 -4.83 -2.11
CA ALA A 70 -11.42 -6.25 -2.06
C ALA A 70 -10.80 -6.95 -0.83
N PHE A 71 -9.59 -6.55 -0.45
CA PHE A 71 -8.92 -7.03 0.75
C PHE A 71 -9.56 -6.50 2.04
N GLY A 72 -10.40 -5.46 1.98
CA GLY A 72 -11.22 -5.00 3.11
C GLY A 72 -10.89 -3.62 3.66
N GLN A 73 -10.06 -2.82 2.97
CA GLN A 73 -9.92 -1.41 3.33
C GLN A 73 -11.17 -0.60 2.94
N ARG A 74 -11.55 0.36 3.80
CA ARG A 74 -12.69 1.24 3.58
C ARG A 74 -12.31 2.39 2.66
N GLU A 75 -13.28 2.92 1.92
CA GLU A 75 -13.02 3.94 0.89
C GLU A 75 -12.32 5.19 1.42
N PHE A 76 -12.69 5.64 2.62
CA PHE A 76 -12.08 6.83 3.25
C PHE A 76 -10.64 6.60 3.74
N GLU A 77 -10.18 5.35 3.79
CA GLU A 77 -8.79 5.02 4.13
C GLU A 77 -7.88 5.03 2.90
N LEU A 78 -8.48 5.00 1.70
CA LEU A 78 -7.77 4.95 0.42
C LEU A 78 -7.38 6.35 -0.06
N PHE A 79 -6.25 6.41 -0.77
CA PHE A 79 -5.85 7.62 -1.51
C PHE A 79 -6.44 7.58 -2.94
N GLY A 80 -6.56 8.75 -3.56
CA GLY A 80 -6.91 8.88 -4.96
C GLY A 80 -5.70 8.73 -5.87
N THR A 81 -5.87 8.23 -7.10
CA THR A 81 -4.74 8.04 -8.04
C THR A 81 -3.95 9.32 -8.32
N GLY A 82 -4.60 10.50 -8.26
CA GLY A 82 -3.94 11.80 -8.41
C GLY A 82 -3.00 12.15 -7.26
N ASP A 83 -3.38 11.80 -6.02
CA ASP A 83 -2.59 12.06 -4.80
C ASP A 83 -1.17 11.51 -4.88
N LEU A 84 -1.06 10.31 -5.43
CA LEU A 84 0.21 9.64 -5.66
C LEU A 84 0.89 10.12 -6.93
N PHE A 85 0.18 10.24 -8.06
CA PHE A 85 0.83 10.55 -9.33
C PHE A 85 1.37 11.98 -9.39
N GLU A 86 0.67 12.93 -8.76
CA GLU A 86 1.06 14.35 -8.73
C GLU A 86 1.93 14.68 -7.51
N GLY A 87 2.15 13.71 -6.62
CA GLY A 87 2.89 13.88 -5.37
C GLY A 87 2.22 14.79 -4.34
N THR A 88 0.99 15.26 -4.60
CA THR A 88 0.26 16.23 -3.78
C THR A 88 -0.31 15.63 -2.49
N GLY A 89 -0.52 14.31 -2.46
CA GLY A 89 -1.18 13.61 -1.35
C GLY A 89 -0.35 12.53 -0.69
N MET A 90 0.99 12.63 -0.71
CA MET A 90 1.88 11.59 -0.14
C MET A 90 1.61 11.28 1.35
N ARG A 91 1.11 12.24 2.12
CA ARG A 91 0.67 11.99 3.50
C ARG A 91 -0.50 10.99 3.57
N GLN A 92 -1.46 11.10 2.65
CA GLN A 92 -2.58 10.18 2.55
C GLN A 92 -2.11 8.80 2.07
N VAL A 93 -1.18 8.75 1.11
CA VAL A 93 -0.56 7.49 0.66
C VAL A 93 0.10 6.75 1.82
N VAL A 94 0.93 7.43 2.61
CA VAL A 94 1.60 6.83 3.78
C VAL A 94 0.60 6.39 4.83
N THR A 95 -0.43 7.21 5.11
CA THR A 95 -1.51 6.85 6.04
C THR A 95 -2.27 5.60 5.59
N GLN A 96 -2.55 5.49 4.29
CA GLN A 96 -3.22 4.32 3.70
C GLN A 96 -2.38 3.05 3.83
N ILE A 97 -1.05 3.13 3.64
CA ILE A 97 -0.13 1.99 3.81
C ILE A 97 -0.14 1.50 5.26
N HIS A 98 -0.12 2.42 6.24
CA HIS A 98 -0.25 2.07 7.65
C HIS A 98 -1.64 1.50 7.99
N SER A 99 -2.71 2.01 7.35
CA SER A 99 -4.05 1.40 7.45
C SER A 99 -4.07 -0.02 6.90
N LEU A 100 -3.45 -0.25 5.74
CA LEU A 100 -3.33 -1.58 5.16
C LEU A 100 -2.59 -2.52 6.11
N GLY A 101 -1.47 -2.07 6.71
CA GLY A 101 -0.74 -2.84 7.72
C GLY A 101 -1.62 -3.27 8.91
N ARG A 102 -2.50 -2.39 9.40
CA ARG A 102 -3.49 -2.75 10.43
C ARG A 102 -4.52 -3.75 9.93
N THR A 103 -5.04 -3.56 8.71
CA THR A 103 -5.98 -4.52 8.09
C THR A 103 -5.36 -5.89 7.91
N VAL A 104 -4.08 -5.97 7.55
CA VAL A 104 -3.32 -7.22 7.46
C VAL A 104 -3.23 -7.88 8.82
N GLN A 105 -2.86 -7.15 9.87
CA GLN A 105 -2.81 -7.71 11.23
C GLN A 105 -4.16 -8.26 11.71
N ASP A 106 -5.27 -7.64 11.30
CA ASP A 106 -6.62 -8.03 11.71
C ASP A 106 -7.11 -9.27 10.93
N LYS A 107 -6.81 -9.35 9.63
CA LYS A 107 -7.24 -10.45 8.76
C LYS A 107 -6.30 -11.65 8.73
N LEU A 108 -5.01 -11.38 8.89
CA LEU A 108 -3.91 -12.33 8.79
C LEU A 108 -3.00 -12.16 10.04
N PRO A 109 -3.44 -12.61 11.23
CA PRO A 109 -2.75 -12.33 12.50
C PRO A 109 -1.32 -12.88 12.58
N ASP A 110 -1.03 -13.93 11.80
CA ASP A 110 0.27 -14.58 11.72
C ASP A 110 1.16 -14.01 10.58
N PHE A 111 0.67 -13.04 9.82
CA PHE A 111 1.45 -12.41 8.76
C PHE A 111 2.55 -11.54 9.37
N GLU A 112 3.78 -11.76 8.91
CA GLU A 112 4.95 -10.96 9.21
C GLU A 112 5.57 -10.47 7.90
N PRO A 113 6.13 -9.25 7.86
CA PRO A 113 6.27 -8.28 8.96
C PRO A 113 4.98 -7.49 9.26
N LYS A 114 4.86 -7.00 10.50
CA LYS A 114 3.75 -6.12 10.94
C LYS A 114 4.03 -4.63 10.71
N LEU A 115 2.98 -3.85 10.41
CA LEU A 115 3.01 -2.39 10.35
C LEU A 115 1.77 -1.77 11.00
N GLY A 116 2.00 -0.73 11.80
CA GLY A 116 0.96 0.02 12.50
C GLY A 116 0.58 -0.58 13.86
N ILE A 117 -0.10 0.22 14.69
CA ILE A 117 -0.53 -0.19 16.03
C ILE A 117 -1.66 -1.22 15.89
N LYS A 118 -1.53 -2.38 16.55
CA LYS A 118 -2.62 -3.35 16.70
C LYS A 118 -3.70 -2.70 17.56
N VAL A 119 -4.85 -2.35 16.97
CA VAL A 119 -5.97 -1.85 17.76
C VAL A 119 -6.51 -3.02 18.56
N THR A 120 -6.09 -3.14 19.82
CA THR A 120 -6.72 -4.04 20.78
C THR A 120 -8.16 -3.61 20.95
N LYS A 121 -9.11 -4.49 20.65
CA LYS A 121 -10.54 -4.25 20.80
C LYS A 121 -10.87 -4.12 22.29
N GLY A 122 -10.84 -2.89 22.79
CA GLY A 122 -11.18 -2.43 24.14
C GLY A 122 -10.56 -1.03 24.28
N GLU A 123 -11.31 0.06 24.43
CA GLU A 123 -12.40 0.29 25.37
C GLU A 123 -13.55 1.08 24.72
N LYS A 124 -14.78 0.77 25.12
CA LYS A 124 -15.93 1.65 24.91
C LYS A 124 -15.68 2.93 25.71
N HIS A 125 -15.71 4.09 25.07
CA HIS A 125 -15.99 5.32 25.81
C HIS A 125 -17.51 5.45 25.83
N GLU A 126 -18.08 5.15 26.99
CA GLU A 126 -19.44 5.53 27.38
C GLU A 126 -19.47 7.03 27.69
#